data_AF-A0A4S0GNK7-F1
#
_entry.id   AF-A0A4S0GNK7-F1
#
_cell.length_a   1.000
_cell.length_b   1.000
_cell.length_c   1.000
_cell.angle_alpha   90.00
_cell.angle_beta   90.00
_cell.angle_gamma   90.00
#
_symmetry.space_group_name_H-M   'P 1'
#
loop_
_entity.id
_entity.type
_entity.pdbx_description
1 polymer ?
#
loop_
_entity_poly.entity_id
_entity_poly.type
_entity_poly.pdbx_seq_one_letter_code
_entity_poly.pdbx_strand_id
1 'polypeptide(L)'
;MFGAIPLLIVPFVLYNLGLLGLFGGGDDPWAIEMFSFRMMSGGVFSMTLGDLMVLIGLVFLFIEISKSVRTTNASILDHLLSTLVFIAFLVEFLLVKGAAHSVFFTLMVIALFDVLAGFSVSMRSASRDINLN
;
A
#
# COMPACT_ATOMS: atom_id res chain seq x y z
N MET A 1 -7.73 13.30 -15.54
CA MET A 1 -6.25 13.29 -15.46
C MET A 1 -5.74 13.02 -14.04
N PHE A 2 -6.37 13.53 -12.97
CA PHE A 2 -6.00 13.20 -11.57
C PHE A 2 -6.50 11.83 -11.04
N GLY A 3 -7.21 11.03 -11.85
CA GLY A 3 -7.79 9.75 -11.42
C GLY A 3 -6.86 8.54 -11.49
N ALA A 4 -5.69 8.68 -12.14
CA ALA A 4 -4.82 7.56 -12.50
C ALA A 4 -3.59 7.38 -11.58
N ILE A 5 -3.41 8.26 -10.58
CA ILE A 5 -2.26 8.15 -9.68
C ILE A 5 -2.54 7.02 -8.66
N PRO A 6 -1.66 5.99 -8.55
CA PRO A 6 -1.81 4.94 -7.56
C PRO A 6 -1.67 5.54 -6.16
N LEU A 7 -2.67 5.37 -5.32
CA LEU A 7 -2.74 5.90 -3.96
C LEU A 7 -1.68 5.28 -3.05
N LEU A 8 -1.22 4.07 -3.37
CA LEU A 8 -0.12 3.42 -2.64
C LEU A 8 1.23 4.13 -2.80
N ILE A 9 1.35 5.12 -3.68
CA ILE A 9 2.51 6.02 -3.69
C ILE A 9 2.59 6.85 -2.40
N VAL A 10 1.46 7.13 -1.75
CA VAL A 10 1.43 7.91 -0.51
C VAL A 10 2.12 7.18 0.64
N PRO A 11 1.77 5.92 0.99
CA PRO A 11 2.46 5.20 2.05
C PRO A 11 3.93 4.93 1.71
N PHE A 12 4.27 4.75 0.42
CA PHE A 12 5.65 4.65 -0.04
C PHE A 12 6.47 5.91 0.32
N VAL A 13 5.96 7.08 -0.06
CA VAL A 13 6.61 8.36 0.21
C VAL A 13 6.65 8.63 1.71
N LEU A 14 5.56 8.42 2.44
CA LEU A 14 5.52 8.61 3.88
C LEU A 14 6.54 7.74 4.60
N TYR A 15 6.72 6.48 4.19
CA TYR A 15 7.75 5.63 4.76
C TYR A 15 9.16 6.20 4.52
N ASN A 16 9.44 6.62 3.29
CA ASN A 16 10.72 7.25 2.96
C ASN A 16 10.97 8.54 3.78
N LEU A 17 9.95 9.37 4.01
CA LEU A 17 10.06 10.55 4.85
C LEU A 17 10.42 10.20 6.30
N GLY A 18 9.90 9.08 6.82
CA GLY A 18 10.29 8.54 8.12
C GLY A 18 11.76 8.11 8.15
N LEU A 19 12.23 7.41 7.13
CA LEU A 19 13.65 7.02 7.01
C LEU A 19 14.60 8.22 6.92
N LEU A 20 14.15 9.34 6.35
CA LEU A 20 14.91 10.60 6.31
C LEU A 20 14.95 11.31 7.68
N GLY A 21 14.31 10.76 8.70
CA GLY A 21 14.33 11.29 10.07
C GLY A 21 13.30 12.40 10.32
N LEU A 22 12.34 12.62 9.41
CA LEU A 22 11.36 13.70 9.55
C LEU A 22 10.31 13.47 10.63
N PHE A 23 10.16 12.24 11.12
CA PHE A 23 9.21 11.89 12.18
C PHE A 23 9.85 11.78 13.58
N GLY A 24 11.17 11.98 13.70
CA GLY A 24 11.90 11.69 14.94
C GLY A 24 11.99 10.18 15.22
N GLY A 25 12.53 9.77 16.38
CA GLY A 25 12.57 8.35 16.78
C GLY A 25 13.93 7.63 16.67
N GLY A 26 15.00 8.33 16.29
CA GLY A 26 16.34 7.74 16.24
C GLY A 26 16.48 6.71 15.12
N ASP A 27 17.02 5.53 15.45
CA ASP A 27 17.32 4.47 14.47
C ASP A 27 16.07 3.75 13.93
N ASP A 28 14.95 3.80 14.65
CA ASP A 28 13.67 3.19 14.23
C ASP A 28 12.46 4.11 14.53
N PRO A 29 12.06 4.96 13.57
CA PRO A 29 10.89 5.82 13.71
C PRO A 29 9.56 5.05 13.77
N TRP A 30 9.52 3.79 13.34
CA TRP A 30 8.28 3.02 13.22
C TRP A 30 7.87 2.34 14.52
N ALA A 31 8.81 2.13 15.43
CA ALA A 31 8.58 1.59 16.76
C ALA A 31 7.98 2.61 17.75
N ILE A 32 7.78 3.87 17.35
CA ILE A 32 7.20 4.90 18.21
C ILE A 32 5.77 4.50 18.61
N GLU A 33 5.55 4.23 19.89
CA GLU A 33 4.21 4.00 20.45
C GLU A 33 3.40 5.30 20.42
N MET A 34 2.23 5.26 19.78
CA MET A 34 1.31 6.41 19.71
C MET A 34 0.35 6.42 20.90
N PHE A 35 -0.23 5.26 21.22
CA PHE A 35 -1.10 5.09 22.36
C PHE A 35 -1.17 3.62 22.77
N SER A 36 -1.47 3.41 24.05
CA SER A 36 -1.79 2.10 24.58
C SER A 36 -2.94 2.15 25.59
N PHE A 37 -3.71 1.07 25.66
CA PHE A 37 -4.75 0.90 26.65
C PHE A 37 -4.92 -0.56 27.05
N ARG A 38 -5.42 -0.78 28.27
CA ARG A 38 -5.73 -2.11 28.79
C ARG A 38 -7.08 -2.58 28.26
N MET A 39 -7.12 -3.77 27.70
CA MET A 39 -8.34 -4.39 27.21
C MET A 39 -9.06 -5.15 28.32
N MET A 40 -10.36 -5.38 28.13
CA MET A 40 -11.20 -6.20 29.02
C MET A 40 -10.71 -7.66 29.12
N SER A 41 -10.00 -8.16 28.11
CA SER A 41 -9.37 -9.49 28.14
C SER A 41 -8.13 -9.57 29.04
N GLY A 42 -7.67 -8.45 29.60
CA GLY A 42 -6.45 -8.36 30.41
C GLY A 42 -5.18 -8.06 29.61
N GLY A 43 -5.24 -8.08 28.27
CA GLY A 43 -4.13 -7.68 27.40
C GLY A 43 -3.90 -6.17 27.35
N VAL A 44 -2.71 -5.74 26.95
CA VAL A 44 -2.42 -4.34 26.59
C VAL A 44 -2.40 -4.24 25.08
N PHE A 45 -3.30 -3.41 24.54
CA PHE A 45 -3.22 -3.01 23.14
C PHE A 45 -2.31 -1.80 23.05
N SER A 46 -1.30 -1.88 22.19
CA SER A 46 -0.41 -0.77 21.84
C SER A 46 -0.50 -0.59 20.33
N MET A 47 -0.55 0.67 19.89
CA MET A 47 -0.48 1.04 18.49
C MET A 47 0.76 1.87 18.25
N THR A 48 1.62 1.38 17.36
CA THR A 48 2.82 2.08 16.93
C THR A 48 2.57 2.93 15.68
N LEU A 49 3.50 3.83 15.37
CA LEU A 49 3.49 4.59 14.12
C LEU A 49 3.58 3.66 12.91
N GLY A 50 4.32 2.55 13.02
CA GLY A 50 4.38 1.49 12.02
C GLY A 50 3.03 0.82 11.77
N ASP A 51 2.27 0.51 12.82
CA ASP A 51 0.92 -0.06 12.68
C ASP A 51 -0.02 0.90 11.97
N LEU A 52 0.06 2.20 12.30
CA LEU A 52 -0.73 3.23 11.62
C LEU A 52 -0.40 3.31 10.12
N MET A 53 0.87 3.20 9.75
CA MET A 53 1.28 3.17 8.34
C MET A 53 0.67 1.99 7.58
N VAL A 54 0.64 0.81 8.19
CA VAL A 54 -0.01 -0.37 7.59
C VAL A 54 -1.50 -0.13 7.40
N LEU A 55 -2.18 0.44 8.40
CA LEU A 55 -3.60 0.78 8.31
C LEU A 55 -3.88 1.78 7.17
N ILE A 56 -3.05 2.82 7.02
CA ILE A 56 -3.14 3.77 5.90
C ILE A 56 -2.99 3.05 4.56
N GLY A 57 -2.02 2.15 4.44
CA GLY A 57 -1.82 1.32 3.24
C GLY A 57 -3.05 0.49 2.90
N LEU A 58 -3.67 -0.17 3.90
CA LEU A 58 -4.90 -0.95 3.71
C LEU A 58 -6.09 -0.10 3.26
N VAL A 59 -6.26 1.10 3.85
CA VAL A 59 -7.33 2.03 3.43
C VAL A 59 -7.13 2.46 1.97
N PHE A 60 -5.91 2.78 1.56
CA PHE A 60 -5.65 3.12 0.16
C PHE A 60 -5.82 1.95 -0.79
N LEU A 61 -5.42 0.74 -0.40
CA LEU A 61 -5.71 -0.47 -1.18
C LEU A 61 -7.22 -0.65 -1.38
N PHE A 62 -8.03 -0.46 -0.34
CA PHE A 62 -9.48 -0.53 -0.47
C PHE A 62 -10.04 0.49 -1.48
N ILE A 63 -9.52 1.72 -1.45
CA ILE A 63 -9.93 2.76 -2.39
C ILE A 63 -9.49 2.39 -3.82
N GLU A 64 -8.29 1.86 -4.02
CA GLU A 64 -7.83 1.39 -5.33
C GLU A 64 -8.70 0.28 -5.91
N ILE A 65 -9.00 -0.73 -5.10
CA ILE A 65 -9.90 -1.83 -5.50
C ILE A 65 -11.30 -1.28 -5.84
N SER A 66 -11.79 -0.30 -5.07
CA SER A 66 -13.09 0.32 -5.34
C SER A 66 -13.10 1.13 -6.65
N LYS A 67 -11.99 1.79 -6.99
CA LYS A 67 -11.82 2.53 -8.26
C LYS A 67 -11.72 1.58 -9.45
N SER A 68 -10.99 0.47 -9.32
CA SER A 68 -10.79 -0.48 -10.43
C SER A 68 -12.10 -1.13 -10.86
N VAL A 69 -13.03 -1.41 -9.93
CA VAL A 69 -14.37 -1.95 -10.24
C VAL A 69 -15.23 -0.99 -11.08
N ARG A 70 -15.06 0.33 -10.92
CA ARG A 70 -15.92 1.34 -11.58
C ARG A 70 -15.44 1.76 -12.97
N THR A 71 -14.17 1.57 -13.30
CA THR A 71 -13.56 2.25 -14.45
C THR A 71 -13.26 1.24 -15.58
N THR A 72 -14.20 1.07 -16.52
CA THR A 72 -14.10 0.04 -17.58
C THR A 72 -13.02 0.33 -18.65
N ASN A 73 -12.72 1.60 -18.94
CA ASN A 73 -11.85 1.98 -20.08
C ASN A 73 -10.48 2.60 -19.70
N ALA A 74 -10.17 2.81 -18.41
CA ALA A 74 -8.88 3.36 -17.97
C ALA A 74 -7.81 2.29 -17.66
N SER A 75 -8.11 1.02 -17.98
CA SER A 75 -7.56 -0.16 -17.31
C SER A 75 -6.04 -0.41 -17.46
N ILE A 76 -5.36 0.09 -18.49
CA ILE A 76 -3.96 -0.26 -18.74
C ILE A 76 -3.01 0.70 -18.01
N LEU A 77 -3.28 2.00 -18.06
CA LEU A 77 -2.38 2.99 -17.47
C LEU A 77 -2.38 2.89 -15.94
N ASP A 78 -3.56 2.73 -15.34
CA ASP A 78 -3.70 2.54 -13.88
C ASP A 78 -2.92 1.32 -13.41
N HIS A 79 -3.00 0.24 -14.19
CA HIS A 79 -2.29 -0.99 -13.92
C HIS A 79 -0.77 -0.84 -14.05
N LEU A 80 -0.29 -0.18 -15.12
CA LEU A 80 1.13 0.09 -15.31
C LEU A 80 1.69 0.97 -14.19
N LEU A 81 0.97 2.01 -13.78
CA LEU A 81 1.41 2.90 -12.70
C LEU A 81 1.44 2.18 -11.35
N SER A 82 0.43 1.37 -11.03
CA SER A 82 0.45 0.52 -9.82
C SER A 82 1.63 -0.46 -9.83
N THR A 83 1.91 -1.08 -10.98
CA THR A 83 3.06 -1.96 -11.16
C THR A 83 4.39 -1.23 -10.93
N LEU A 84 4.53 0.01 -11.41
CA LEU A 84 5.72 0.82 -11.16
C LEU A 84 5.88 1.15 -9.67
N VAL A 85 4.80 1.43 -8.94
CA VAL A 85 4.84 1.66 -7.50
C VAL A 85 5.28 0.39 -6.76
N PHE A 86 4.74 -0.77 -7.14
CA PHE A 86 5.20 -2.05 -6.58
C PHE A 86 6.68 -2.31 -6.86
N ILE A 87 7.16 -2.05 -8.09
CA ILE A 87 8.58 -2.18 -8.43
C ILE A 87 9.44 -1.23 -7.59
N ALA A 88 8.99 -0.01 -7.35
CA ALA A 88 9.71 0.93 -6.48
C ALA A 88 9.84 0.39 -5.05
N PHE A 89 8.76 -0.15 -4.46
CA PHE A 89 8.82 -0.86 -3.19
C PHE A 89 9.80 -2.03 -3.23
N LEU A 90 9.73 -2.88 -4.26
CA LEU A 90 10.58 -4.07 -4.36
C LEU A 90 12.06 -3.71 -4.45
N VAL A 91 12.40 -2.74 -5.32
CA VAL A 91 13.78 -2.28 -5.50
C VAL A 91 14.31 -1.65 -4.22
N GLU A 92 13.51 -0.80 -3.57
CA GLU A 92 13.92 -0.16 -2.32
C GLU A 92 14.10 -1.20 -1.19
N PHE A 93 13.20 -2.17 -1.05
CA PHE A 93 13.31 -3.25 -0.05
C PHE A 93 14.63 -4.03 -0.19
N LEU A 94 15.06 -4.28 -1.43
CA LEU A 94 16.28 -5.05 -1.72
C LEU A 94 17.56 -4.23 -1.57
N LEU A 95 17.52 -2.92 -1.81
CA LEU A 95 18.72 -2.08 -1.92
C LEU A 95 18.93 -1.12 -0.74
N VAL A 96 17.88 -0.77 0.01
CA VAL A 96 17.94 0.24 1.07
C VAL A 96 17.90 -0.42 2.44
N LYS A 97 18.97 -0.24 3.23
CA LYS A 97 19.09 -0.81 4.58
C LYS A 97 17.90 -0.46 5.49
N GLY A 98 17.39 0.78 5.41
CA GLY A 98 16.23 1.22 6.19
C GLY A 98 14.89 0.61 5.75
N ALA A 99 14.83 0.06 4.55
CA ALA A 99 13.65 -0.64 4.03
C ALA A 99 13.59 -2.11 4.48
N ALA A 100 14.68 -2.65 5.07
CA ALA A 100 14.72 -3.99 5.66
C ALA A 100 13.94 -4.04 7.00
N HIS A 101 12.65 -3.71 6.96
CA HIS A 101 11.76 -3.55 8.09
C HIS A 101 10.40 -4.22 7.81
N SER A 102 9.74 -4.73 8.85
CA SER A 102 8.47 -5.46 8.72
C SER A 102 7.33 -4.60 8.16
N VAL A 103 7.26 -3.33 8.57
CA VAL A 103 6.27 -2.36 8.07
C VAL A 103 6.45 -2.13 6.56
N PHE A 104 7.68 -1.90 6.09
CA PHE A 104 7.94 -1.70 4.67
C PHE A 104 7.62 -2.93 3.84
N PHE A 105 8.02 -4.11 4.33
CA PHE A 105 7.69 -5.38 3.69
C PHE A 105 6.17 -5.58 3.57
N THR A 106 5.42 -5.24 4.62
CA THR A 106 3.96 -5.34 4.62
C THR A 106 3.33 -4.36 3.61
N LEU A 107 3.82 -3.12 3.54
CA LEU A 107 3.39 -2.14 2.53
C LEU A 107 3.71 -2.61 1.10
N MET A 108 4.87 -3.23 0.88
CA MET A 108 5.24 -3.84 -0.40
C MET A 108 4.28 -4.97 -0.78
N VAL A 109 3.89 -5.83 0.18
CA VAL A 109 2.90 -6.89 -0.05
C VAL A 109 1.51 -6.29 -0.35
N ILE A 110 1.12 -5.21 0.32
CA ILE A 110 -0.12 -4.47 0.01
C ILE A 110 -0.07 -3.95 -1.44
N ALA A 111 1.08 -3.40 -1.88
CA ALA A 111 1.28 -2.96 -3.27
C ALA A 111 1.25 -4.12 -4.27
N LEU A 112 1.75 -5.31 -3.90
CA LEU A 112 1.60 -6.51 -4.72
C LEU A 112 0.11 -6.89 -4.90
N PHE A 113 -0.68 -6.84 -3.83
CA PHE A 113 -2.12 -7.11 -3.92
C PHE A 113 -2.86 -6.11 -4.82
N ASP A 114 -2.43 -4.85 -4.85
CA ASP A 114 -2.98 -3.84 -5.76
C ASP A 114 -2.76 -4.21 -7.23
N VAL A 115 -1.54 -4.60 -7.59
CA VAL A 115 -1.19 -5.06 -8.94
C VAL A 115 -2.02 -6.28 -9.34
N LEU A 116 -2.14 -7.28 -8.44
CA LEU A 116 -2.92 -8.50 -8.68
C LEU A 116 -4.42 -8.22 -8.82
N ALA A 117 -4.95 -7.32 -8.01
CA ALA A 117 -6.36 -6.90 -8.10
C ALA A 117 -6.63 -6.18 -9.42
N GLY A 118 -5.73 -5.28 -9.84
CA GLY A 118 -5.80 -4.59 -11.13
C GLY A 118 -5.85 -5.55 -12.32
N PHE A 119 -4.98 -6.56 -12.36
CA PHE A 119 -5.02 -7.62 -13.38
C PHE A 119 -6.30 -8.46 -13.34
N SER A 120 -6.81 -8.77 -12.15
CA SER A 120 -8.00 -9.60 -12.00
C SER A 120 -9.26 -8.94 -12.57
N VAL A 121 -9.37 -7.62 -12.44
CA VAL A 121 -10.50 -6.85 -12.99
C VAL A 121 -10.44 -6.77 -14.52
N SER A 122 -9.26 -6.56 -15.11
CA SER A 122 -9.12 -6.43 -16.58
C SER A 122 -9.43 -7.75 -17.32
N MET A 123 -9.06 -8.91 -16.75
CA MET A 123 -9.43 -10.21 -17.32
C MET A 123 -10.95 -10.45 -17.34
N ARG A 124 -11.66 -9.96 -16.31
CA ARG A 124 -13.11 -10.14 -16.18
C ARG A 124 -13.88 -9.29 -17.20
N SER A 125 -13.41 -8.09 -17.55
CA SER A 125 -14.05 -7.29 -18.62
C SER A 125 -13.88 -7.97 -19.99
N ALA A 126 -12.68 -8.47 -20.31
CA ALA A 126 -12.42 -9.17 -21.57
C ALA A 126 -13.28 -10.44 -21.73
N SER A 127 -13.57 -11.14 -20.63
CA SER A 127 -14.43 -12.33 -20.64
C SER A 127 -15.94 -12.02 -20.77
N ARG A 128 -16.36 -10.77 -20.53
CA ARG A 128 -17.76 -10.35 -20.75
C ARG A 128 -18.03 -10.05 -22.22
N ASP A 129 -17.06 -9.50 -22.93
CA ASP A 129 -17.22 -9.10 -24.34
C ASP A 129 -17.37 -10.31 -25.28
N ILE A 130 -16.80 -11.46 -24.93
CA ILE A 130 -16.92 -12.71 -25.72
C ILE A 130 -18.30 -13.40 -25.63
N ASN A 131 -19.14 -13.05 -24.66
CA ASN A 131 -20.49 -13.66 -24.48
C ASN A 131 -21.62 -12.82 -25.13
N LEU A 132 -21.30 -11.71 -25.81
CA LEU A 132 -22.26 -10.86 -26.50
C LEU A 132 -22.24 -11.01 -28.04
N ASN A 133 -21.50 -12.00 -28.56
CA ASN A 133 -21.58 -12.50 -29.94
C ASN A 133 -22.23 -13.87 -29.98
#